data_AF-A0A351G3U0-F1
#
_entry.id   AF-A0A351G3U0-F1
#
_cell.length_a   1.000
_cell.length_b   1.000
_cell.length_c   1.000
_cell.angle_alpha   90.00
_cell.angle_beta   90.00
_cell.angle_gamma   90.00
#
_symmetry.space_group_name_H-M   'P 1'
#
loop_
_entity.id
_entity.type
_entity.pdbx_description
1 polymer ?
#
loop_
_entity_poly.entity_id
_entity_poly.type
_entity_poly.pdbx_seq_one_letter_code
_entity_poly.pdbx_strand_id
1 'polypeptide(L)'
;MTTKIELFDQKRGNNRKGFLVWSTIFFISWFIRSGLKISEVENDTAYTVLLVVLIISIILQAIYMFRDHRLDAEMKTDPQLKEAMNDERIQLNELRAWKVGFFALIGFIIFAATISLLIEINDMMLVYLTALLIGFGARNTAVYLFDR
;
A
#
# COMPACT_ATOMS: atom_id res chain seq x y z
N MET A 1 -32.01 -7.88 -6.80
CA MET A 1 -31.39 -6.67 -7.36
C MET A 1 -30.36 -6.21 -6.35
N THR A 2 -29.07 -6.32 -6.69
CA THR A 2 -27.97 -5.75 -5.89
C THR A 2 -28.20 -4.25 -5.80
N THR A 3 -28.24 -3.70 -4.59
CA THR A 3 -28.47 -2.25 -4.43
C THR A 3 -27.23 -1.49 -4.91
N LYS A 4 -27.42 -0.24 -5.35
CA LYS A 4 -26.31 0.65 -5.78
C LYS A 4 -25.19 0.75 -4.73
N ILE A 5 -25.56 0.67 -3.45
CA ILE A 5 -24.66 0.67 -2.29
C ILE A 5 -23.79 -0.60 -2.26
N GLU A 6 -24.37 -1.77 -2.49
CA GLU A 6 -23.66 -3.05 -2.46
C GLU A 6 -22.65 -3.17 -3.61
N LEU A 7 -23.01 -2.68 -4.81
CA LEU A 7 -22.09 -2.60 -5.94
C LEU A 7 -20.92 -1.64 -5.67
N PHE A 8 -21.19 -0.51 -5.01
CA PHE A 8 -20.16 0.45 -4.62
C PHE A 8 -19.18 -0.15 -3.61
N ASP A 9 -19.69 -0.83 -2.59
CA ASP A 9 -18.87 -1.47 -1.56
C ASP A 9 -18.01 -2.61 -2.15
N GLN A 10 -18.58 -3.42 -3.03
CA GLN A 10 -17.84 -4.45 -3.76
C GLN A 10 -16.71 -3.85 -4.62
N LYS A 11 -16.95 -2.71 -5.26
CA LYS A 11 -15.96 -1.99 -6.08
C LYS A 11 -14.80 -1.45 -5.21
N ARG A 12 -15.10 -0.87 -4.04
CA ARG A 12 -14.12 -0.39 -3.05
C ARG A 12 -13.28 -1.55 -2.50
N GLY A 13 -13.93 -2.64 -2.10
CA GLY A 13 -13.26 -3.86 -1.64
C GLY A 13 -12.32 -4.48 -2.68
N ASN A 14 -12.77 -4.60 -3.93
CA ASN A 14 -11.92 -5.12 -5.02
C ASN A 14 -10.74 -4.19 -5.35
N ASN A 15 -10.93 -2.87 -5.26
CA ASN A 15 -9.88 -1.90 -5.49
C ASN A 15 -8.76 -2.02 -4.44
N ARG A 16 -9.14 -2.19 -3.17
CA ARG A 16 -8.20 -2.42 -2.05
C ARG A 16 -7.48 -3.75 -2.16
N LYS A 17 -8.18 -4.83 -2.50
CA LYS A 17 -7.54 -6.14 -2.77
C LYS A 17 -6.50 -6.04 -3.88
N GLY A 18 -6.82 -5.32 -4.96
CA GLY A 18 -5.88 -5.06 -6.04
C GLY A 18 -4.62 -4.36 -5.54
N PHE A 19 -4.77 -3.28 -4.77
CA PHE A 19 -3.64 -2.58 -4.14
C PHE A 19 -2.78 -3.53 -3.30
N LEU A 20 -3.39 -4.34 -2.42
CA LEU A 20 -2.68 -5.26 -1.54
C LEU A 20 -1.87 -6.32 -2.30
N VAL A 21 -2.43 -6.88 -3.38
CA VAL A 21 -1.73 -7.87 -4.22
C VAL A 21 -0.45 -7.25 -4.81
N TRP A 22 -0.55 -6.05 -5.38
CA TRP A 22 0.60 -5.38 -5.99
C TRP A 22 1.61 -4.88 -4.95
N SER A 23 1.17 -4.45 -3.78
CA SER A 23 2.08 -4.17 -2.66
C SER A 23 2.83 -5.43 -2.22
N THR A 24 2.16 -6.58 -2.17
CA THR A 24 2.80 -7.87 -1.80
C THR A 24 3.85 -8.26 -2.82
N ILE A 25 3.53 -8.17 -4.13
CA ILE A 25 4.50 -8.43 -5.21
C ILE A 25 5.70 -7.48 -5.10
N PHE A 26 5.45 -6.19 -4.87
CA PHE A 26 6.50 -5.20 -4.66
C PHE A 26 7.44 -5.61 -3.51
N PHE A 27 6.90 -5.94 -2.34
CA PHE A 27 7.72 -6.30 -1.17
C PHE A 27 8.53 -7.57 -1.41
N ILE A 28 7.93 -8.60 -2.00
CA ILE A 28 8.64 -9.85 -2.32
C ILE A 28 9.80 -9.56 -3.28
N SER A 29 9.55 -8.85 -4.38
CA SER A 29 10.60 -8.48 -5.33
C SER A 29 11.68 -7.60 -4.70
N TRP A 30 11.29 -6.69 -3.81
CA TRP A 30 12.22 -5.83 -3.08
C TRP A 30 13.12 -6.64 -2.15
N PHE A 31 12.56 -7.57 -1.36
CA PHE A 31 13.34 -8.46 -0.48
C PHE A 31 14.29 -9.34 -1.27
N ILE A 32 13.85 -9.93 -2.39
CA ILE A 32 14.72 -10.74 -3.25
C ILE A 32 15.87 -9.87 -3.78
N ARG A 33 15.57 -8.69 -4.32
CA ARG A 33 16.61 -7.77 -4.85
C ARG A 33 17.61 -7.37 -3.78
N SER A 34 17.14 -7.02 -2.58
CA SER A 34 17.99 -6.66 -1.45
C SER A 34 18.85 -7.84 -0.99
N GLY A 35 18.28 -9.05 -0.92
CA GLY A 35 19.02 -10.26 -0.55
C GLY A 35 20.12 -10.61 -1.55
N LEU A 36 19.83 -10.50 -2.86
CA LEU A 36 20.84 -10.69 -3.91
C LEU A 36 21.99 -9.69 -3.79
N LYS A 37 21.66 -8.42 -3.53
CA LYS A 37 22.66 -7.36 -3.35
C LYS A 37 23.53 -7.57 -2.12
N ILE A 38 22.95 -8.02 -1.00
CA ILE A 38 23.68 -8.33 0.23
C ILE A 38 24.58 -9.57 0.04
N SER A 39 24.15 -10.53 -0.77
CA SER A 39 24.90 -11.76 -1.03
C SER A 39 25.97 -11.59 -2.13
N GLU A 40 26.17 -10.36 -2.60
CA GLU A 40 27.12 -10.00 -3.68
C GLU A 40 26.92 -10.84 -4.96
N VAL A 41 25.68 -11.27 -5.23
CA VAL A 41 25.37 -12.06 -6.43
C VAL A 41 25.32 -11.10 -7.63
N GLU A 42 26.28 -11.23 -8.54
CA GLU A 42 26.33 -10.48 -9.79
C GLU A 42 25.48 -11.17 -10.86
N ASN A 43 24.19 -10.81 -10.92
CA ASN A 43 23.28 -11.26 -11.97
C ASN A 43 22.45 -10.09 -12.52
N ASP A 44 23.00 -9.42 -13.54
CA ASP A 44 22.40 -8.24 -14.16
C ASP A 44 20.99 -8.51 -14.71
N THR A 45 20.75 -9.72 -15.21
CA THR A 45 19.44 -10.11 -15.72
C THR A 45 18.41 -10.17 -14.59
N ALA A 46 18.75 -10.80 -13.47
CA ALA A 46 17.87 -10.85 -12.30
C ALA A 46 17.59 -9.46 -11.73
N TYR A 47 18.62 -8.58 -11.64
CA TYR A 47 18.43 -7.21 -11.19
C TYR A 47 17.51 -6.41 -12.12
N THR A 48 17.67 -6.56 -13.44
CA THR A 48 16.83 -5.87 -14.43
C THR A 48 15.39 -6.34 -14.36
N VAL A 49 15.15 -7.65 -14.30
CA VAL A 49 13.79 -8.22 -14.18
C VAL A 49 13.13 -7.74 -12.89
N LEU A 50 13.82 -7.81 -11.75
CA LEU A 50 13.30 -7.34 -10.47
C LEU A 50 12.98 -5.84 -10.50
N LEU A 51 13.82 -5.02 -11.13
CA LEU A 51 13.57 -3.59 -11.28
C LEU A 51 12.31 -3.32 -12.11
N VAL A 52 12.14 -4.02 -13.23
CA VAL A 52 10.92 -3.91 -14.06
C VAL A 52 9.68 -4.30 -13.27
N VAL A 53 9.72 -5.40 -12.52
CA VAL A 53 8.60 -5.84 -11.67
C VAL A 53 8.28 -4.81 -10.59
N LEU A 54 9.30 -4.21 -9.95
CA LEU A 54 9.12 -3.15 -8.96
C LEU A 54 8.43 -1.92 -9.57
N ILE A 55 8.88 -1.46 -10.74
CA ILE A 55 8.30 -0.31 -11.44
C ILE A 55 6.83 -0.58 -11.80
N ILE A 56 6.54 -1.74 -12.40
CA ILE A 56 5.16 -2.13 -12.74
C ILE A 56 4.28 -2.17 -11.50
N SER A 57 4.79 -2.74 -10.40
CA SER A 57 4.04 -2.84 -9.14
C SER A 57 3.74 -1.46 -8.55
N ILE A 58 4.66 -0.50 -8.64
CA ILE A 58 4.42 0.89 -8.21
C ILE A 58 3.35 1.55 -9.08
N ILE A 59 3.44 1.43 -10.40
CA ILE A 59 2.47 2.02 -11.34
C ILE A 59 1.06 1.48 -11.06
N LEU A 60 0.93 0.18 -10.86
CA LEU A 60 -0.36 -0.44 -10.56
C LEU A 60 -0.91 0.01 -9.20
N GLN A 61 -0.07 0.07 -8.17
CA GLN A 61 -0.47 0.63 -6.87
C GLN A 61 -0.97 2.07 -6.99
N ALA A 62 -0.29 2.91 -7.77
CA ALA A 62 -0.73 4.29 -8.02
C ALA A 62 -2.11 4.31 -8.71
N ILE A 63 -2.34 3.45 -9.72
CA ILE A 63 -3.65 3.34 -10.39
C ILE A 63 -4.75 2.96 -9.40
N TYR A 64 -4.53 1.96 -8.54
CA TYR A 64 -5.51 1.56 -7.52
C TYR A 64 -5.75 2.68 -6.51
N MET A 65 -4.70 3.42 -6.11
CA MET A 65 -4.83 4.57 -5.22
C MET A 65 -5.68 5.69 -5.85
N PHE A 66 -5.45 6.02 -7.13
CA PHE A 66 -6.28 7.02 -7.84
C PHE A 66 -7.73 6.56 -7.99
N ARG A 67 -7.96 5.27 -8.24
CA ARG A 67 -9.31 4.70 -8.29
C ARG A 67 -10.02 4.81 -6.94
N ASP A 68 -9.30 4.60 -5.84
CA ASP A 68 -9.84 4.72 -4.48
C ASP A 68 -10.25 6.17 -4.20
N HIS A 69 -9.37 7.11 -4.54
CA HIS A 69 -9.64 8.54 -4.39
C HIS A 69 -10.87 8.99 -5.20
N ARG A 70 -11.07 8.43 -6.40
CA ARG A 70 -12.28 8.70 -7.21
C ARG A 70 -13.54 8.14 -6.57
N LEU A 71 -13.47 6.95 -5.95
CA LEU A 71 -14.60 6.37 -5.22
C LEU A 71 -14.96 7.22 -3.99
N ASP A 72 -13.97 7.69 -3.24
CA ASP A 72 -14.19 8.61 -2.12
C ASP A 72 -14.85 9.92 -2.56
N ALA A 73 -14.46 10.45 -3.73
CA ALA A 73 -15.10 11.62 -4.31
C ALA A 73 -16.57 11.33 -4.69
N GLU A 74 -16.83 10.19 -5.33
CA GLU A 74 -18.18 9.75 -5.71
C GLU A 74 -19.11 9.62 -4.48
N MET A 75 -18.60 9.02 -3.40
CA MET A 75 -19.30 8.90 -2.12
C MET A 75 -19.68 10.26 -1.51
N LYS A 76 -18.82 11.27 -1.65
CA LYS A 76 -19.09 12.62 -1.11
C LYS A 76 -20.11 13.39 -1.94
N THR A 77 -20.19 13.12 -3.25
CA THR A 77 -21.08 13.82 -4.18
C THR A 77 -22.50 13.25 -4.24
N ASP A 78 -22.67 11.96 -3.98
CA ASP A 78 -23.97 11.29 -4.05
C ASP A 78 -24.68 11.28 -2.68
N PRO A 79 -25.84 11.94 -2.52
CA PRO A 79 -26.56 11.99 -1.24
C PRO A 79 -26.95 10.61 -0.70
N GLN A 80 -27.32 9.67 -1.57
CA GLN A 80 -27.75 8.32 -1.17
C GLN A 80 -26.56 7.49 -0.67
N LEU A 81 -25.42 7.57 -1.34
CA LEU A 81 -24.19 6.91 -0.88
C LEU A 81 -23.66 7.58 0.38
N LYS A 82 -23.70 8.90 0.44
CA LYS A 82 -23.27 9.67 1.60
C LYS A 82 -24.09 9.28 2.83
N GLU A 83 -25.41 9.24 2.75
CA GLU A 83 -26.28 8.87 3.87
C GLU A 83 -26.08 7.42 4.30
N ALA A 84 -25.96 6.49 3.34
CA ALA A 84 -25.70 5.08 3.61
C ALA A 84 -24.30 4.81 4.21
N MET A 85 -23.31 5.67 3.90
CA MET A 85 -21.92 5.56 4.36
C MET A 85 -21.58 6.56 5.47
N ASN A 86 -22.53 7.37 5.96
CA ASN A 86 -22.32 8.35 7.03
C ASN A 86 -22.27 7.71 8.42
N ASP A 87 -21.70 6.52 8.50
CA ASP A 87 -21.52 5.81 9.74
C ASP A 87 -20.27 6.35 10.43
N GLU A 88 -20.42 6.87 11.65
CA GLU A 88 -19.29 7.27 12.51
C GLU A 88 -18.25 6.15 12.63
N ARG A 89 -18.69 4.89 12.50
CA ARG A 89 -17.82 3.71 12.49
C ARG A 89 -16.84 3.71 11.32
N ILE A 90 -17.27 4.10 10.10
CA ILE A 90 -16.39 4.14 8.92
C ILE A 90 -15.33 5.22 9.12
N GLN A 91 -15.70 6.39 9.65
CA GLN A 91 -14.75 7.46 9.94
C GLN A 91 -13.74 7.04 11.02
N LEU A 92 -14.20 6.36 12.06
CA LEU A 92 -13.35 5.83 13.11
C LEU A 92 -12.37 4.76 12.58
N ASN A 93 -12.85 3.87 11.72
CA ASN A 93 -12.02 2.85 11.07
C ASN A 93 -10.95 3.46 10.18
N GLU A 94 -11.29 4.46 9.37
CA GLU A 94 -10.34 5.22 8.55
C GLU A 94 -9.28 5.91 9.39
N LEU A 95 -9.67 6.54 10.51
CA LEU A 95 -8.72 7.18 11.43
C LEU A 95 -7.78 6.14 12.08
N ARG A 96 -8.32 5.00 12.53
CA ARG A 96 -7.51 3.90 13.09
C ARG A 96 -6.54 3.35 12.05
N ALA A 97 -7.00 3.13 10.83
CA ALA A 97 -6.14 2.65 9.75
C ALA A 97 -5.04 3.65 9.39
N TRP A 98 -5.34 4.95 9.40
CA TRP A 98 -4.34 5.98 9.20
C TRP A 98 -3.26 5.95 10.30
N LYS A 99 -3.67 5.78 11.57
CA LYS A 99 -2.73 5.58 12.69
C LYS A 99 -1.86 4.34 12.48
N VAL A 100 -2.44 3.22 12.07
CA VAL A 100 -1.69 1.99 11.77
C VAL A 100 -0.66 2.24 10.68
N GLY A 101 -1.05 2.89 9.58
CA GLY A 101 -0.13 3.26 8.50
C GLY A 101 1.01 4.18 8.97
N PHE A 102 0.68 5.21 9.77
CA PHE A 102 1.67 6.12 10.33
C PHE A 102 2.67 5.41 11.25
N PHE A 103 2.20 4.58 12.17
CA PHE A 103 3.08 3.83 13.08
C PHE A 103 3.90 2.77 12.34
N ALA A 104 3.35 2.13 11.29
CA ALA A 104 4.10 1.20 10.46
C ALA A 104 5.24 1.91 9.70
N LEU A 105 4.97 3.09 9.14
CA LEU A 105 5.98 3.92 8.47
C LEU A 105 7.09 4.33 9.46
N ILE A 106 6.73 4.84 10.64
CA ILE A 106 7.73 5.20 11.67
C ILE A 106 8.53 3.97 12.10
N GLY A 107 7.86 2.86 12.36
CA GLY A 107 8.51 1.60 12.74
C GLY A 107 9.52 1.14 11.70
N PHE A 108 9.18 1.24 10.41
CA PHE A 108 10.12 0.93 9.34
C PHE A 108 11.30 1.91 9.28
N ILE A 109 11.08 3.22 9.44
CA ILE A 109 12.18 4.19 9.46
C ILE A 109 13.14 3.90 10.60
N ILE A 110 12.63 3.60 11.80
CA ILE A 110 13.45 3.23 12.96
C ILE A 110 14.22 1.94 12.68
N PHE A 111 13.55 0.95 12.09
CA PHE A 111 14.18 -0.32 11.70
C PHE A 111 15.31 -0.09 10.68
N ALA A 112 15.06 0.66 9.62
CA ALA A 112 16.05 0.97 8.59
C ALA A 112 17.24 1.75 9.17
N ALA A 113 16.98 2.74 10.04
CA ALA A 113 18.03 3.50 10.72
C ALA A 113 18.87 2.62 11.68
N THR A 114 18.26 1.63 12.32
CA THR A 114 18.97 0.68 13.17
C THR A 114 19.86 -0.23 12.33
N ILE A 115 19.35 -0.72 11.20
CA ILE A 115 20.10 -1.57 10.27
C ILE A 115 21.25 -0.79 9.62
N SER A 116 21.09 0.52 9.37
CA SER A 116 22.17 1.35 8.80
C SER A 116 23.40 1.49 9.71
N LEU A 117 23.28 1.16 11.01
CA LEU A 117 24.43 1.11 11.91
C LEU A 117 25.32 -0.13 11.66
N LEU A 118 24.77 -1.16 11.01
CA LEU A 118 25.44 -2.44 10.75
C LEU A 118 25.81 -2.61 9.28
N ILE A 119 25.02 -2.03 8.36
CA ILE A 119 25.16 -2.20 6.91
C ILE A 119 25.06 -0.83 6.25
N GLU A 120 26.02 -0.48 5.40
CA GLU A 120 25.99 0.78 4.66
C GLU A 120 24.84 0.79 3.64
N ILE A 121 23.91 1.75 3.80
CA ILE A 121 22.77 1.91 2.90
C ILE A 121 23.10 2.98 1.86
N ASN A 122 23.50 2.53 0.68
CA ASN A 122 23.88 3.42 -0.43
C ASN A 122 22.69 4.00 -1.22
N ASP A 123 21.47 3.46 -1.04
CA ASP A 123 20.28 3.85 -1.82
C ASP A 123 19.16 4.37 -0.91
N MET A 124 19.31 5.62 -0.46
CA MET A 124 18.33 6.30 0.40
C MET A 124 16.97 6.48 -0.28
N MET A 125 16.95 6.68 -1.60
CA MET A 125 15.70 6.83 -2.35
C MET A 125 14.84 5.57 -2.26
N LEU A 126 15.46 4.40 -2.39
CA LEU A 126 14.79 3.12 -2.21
C LEU A 126 14.22 2.98 -0.79
N VAL A 127 14.94 3.41 0.25
CA VAL A 127 14.45 3.37 1.63
C VAL A 127 13.21 4.24 1.79
N TYR A 128 13.22 5.48 1.29
CA TYR A 128 12.07 6.37 1.39
C TYR A 128 10.85 5.84 0.65
N LEU A 129 11.03 5.28 -0.55
CA LEU A 129 9.95 4.64 -1.30
C LEU A 129 9.37 3.45 -0.54
N THR A 130 10.23 2.58 0.02
CA THR A 130 9.78 1.44 0.82
C THR A 130 9.05 1.89 2.09
N ALA A 131 9.51 2.95 2.76
CA ALA A 131 8.84 3.51 3.94
C ALA A 131 7.42 4.01 3.63
N LEU A 132 7.28 4.77 2.53
CA LEU A 132 5.97 5.23 2.06
C LEU A 132 5.06 4.05 1.72
N LEU A 133 5.57 3.04 1.02
CA LEU A 133 4.81 1.85 0.64
C LEU A 133 4.39 1.01 1.85
N ILE A 134 5.22 0.93 2.89
CA ILE A 134 4.85 0.29 4.16
C ILE A 134 3.74 1.07 4.84
N GLY A 135 3.84 2.40 4.91
CA GLY A 135 2.79 3.24 5.48
C GLY A 135 1.46 3.10 4.75
N PHE A 136 1.46 3.24 3.42
CA PHE A 136 0.27 3.10 2.59
C PHE A 136 -0.28 1.67 2.60
N GLY A 137 0.59 0.66 2.50
CA GLY A 137 0.22 -0.75 2.57
C GLY A 137 -0.42 -1.12 3.90
N ALA A 138 0.17 -0.71 5.02
CA ALA A 138 -0.35 -0.95 6.35
C ALA A 138 -1.69 -0.24 6.57
N ARG A 139 -1.84 1.01 6.11
CA ARG A 139 -3.14 1.70 6.11
C ARG A 139 -4.18 0.89 5.34
N ASN A 140 -3.93 0.58 4.07
CA ASN A 140 -4.92 -0.11 3.22
C ASN A 140 -5.27 -1.50 3.76
N THR A 141 -4.30 -2.20 4.35
CA THR A 141 -4.53 -3.47 5.05
C THR A 141 -5.44 -3.27 6.26
N ALA A 142 -5.16 -2.27 7.10
CA ALA A 142 -5.95 -1.97 8.27
C ALA A 142 -7.39 -1.57 7.92
N VAL A 143 -7.59 -0.75 6.88
CA VAL A 143 -8.94 -0.43 6.43
C VAL A 143 -9.68 -1.69 5.94
N TYR A 144 -9.01 -2.55 5.17
CA TYR A 144 -9.61 -3.82 4.73
C TYR A 144 -9.99 -4.75 5.89
N LEU A 145 -9.21 -4.76 6.97
CA LEU A 145 -9.48 -5.55 8.17
C LEU A 145 -10.58 -4.96 9.05
N PHE A 146 -10.65 -3.63 9.17
CA PHE A 146 -11.64 -2.96 10.03
C PHE A 146 -13.02 -2.81 9.38
N ASP A 147 -13.09 -2.82 8.05
CA ASP A 147 -14.35 -2.77 7.29
C ASP A 147 -15.01 -4.17 7.14
N ARG A 148 -14.40 -5.23 7.66
CA ARG A 148 -14.99 -6.58 7.80
C ARG A 148 -15.54 -6.81 9.21
#